data_AF-A0AAW3K8M2-F1
#
_entry.id   AF-A0AAW3K8M2-F1
#
_cell.length_a   1.000
_cell.length_b   1.000
_cell.length_c   1.000
_cell.angle_alpha   90.00
_cell.angle_beta   90.00
_cell.angle_gamma   90.00
#
_symmetry.space_group_name_H-M   'P 1'
#
loop_
_entity.id
_entity.type
_entity.pdbx_description
1 polymer ?
#
loop_
_entity_poly.entity_id
_entity_poly.type
_entity_poly.pdbx_seq_one_letter_code
_entity_poly.pdbx_strand_id
1 'polypeptide(L)'
;MKNVAILGLGIMALTVSACSSLQTNATTQDQTAQNTQTTCIAERATQLIGQNDMSEAKIKQLTQASIVRKVAPNQGVTMDYRIERVTVTVDPATKKITQATCG
;
A
#
# COMPACT_ATOMS: atom_id res chain seq x y z
N MET A 1 -51.98 -22.93 -1.36
CA MET A 1 -52.15 -24.29 -0.83
C MET A 1 -50.87 -24.66 -0.11
N LYS A 2 -50.99 -24.90 1.20
CA LYS A 2 -49.93 -25.32 2.13
C LYS A 2 -49.75 -26.84 2.05
N ASN A 3 -48.67 -27.31 2.70
CA ASN A 3 -48.39 -28.67 3.24
C ASN A 3 -47.11 -29.25 2.61
N VAL A 4 -45.90 -29.10 3.16
CA VAL A 4 -45.30 -29.57 4.45
C VAL A 4 -45.38 -31.08 4.65
N ALA A 5 -44.21 -31.74 4.63
CA ALA A 5 -43.85 -32.80 5.59
C ALA A 5 -42.32 -32.94 5.67
N ILE A 6 -41.83 -32.98 6.92
CA ILE A 6 -40.45 -33.07 7.38
C ILE A 6 -40.21 -34.50 7.88
N LEU A 7 -39.04 -35.08 7.62
CA LEU A 7 -38.39 -36.19 8.36
C LEU A 7 -36.90 -36.04 8.00
N GLY A 8 -35.97 -35.56 8.84
CA GLY A 8 -35.74 -35.88 10.23
C GLY A 8 -34.62 -36.94 10.30
N LEU A 9 -33.38 -36.52 10.56
CA LEU A 9 -32.44 -37.21 11.47
C LEU A 9 -31.17 -36.37 11.60
N GLY A 10 -30.87 -35.94 12.82
CA GLY A 10 -29.66 -35.22 13.14
C GLY A 10 -28.43 -36.13 13.10
N ILE A 11 -27.31 -35.57 12.66
CA ILE A 11 -25.99 -36.02 13.07
C ILE A 11 -25.22 -34.77 13.48
N MET A 12 -25.03 -34.66 14.79
CA MET A 12 -24.17 -33.68 15.43
C MET A 12 -22.72 -34.13 15.22
N ALA A 13 -22.12 -33.73 14.10
CA ALA A 13 -20.69 -33.92 13.87
C ALA A 13 -19.94 -32.70 14.45
N LEU A 14 -19.34 -32.88 15.64
CA LEU A 14 -18.31 -31.97 16.13
C LEU A 14 -17.07 -32.13 15.26
N THR A 15 -16.96 -31.33 14.20
CA THR A 15 -15.72 -31.21 13.45
C THR A 15 -14.79 -30.29 14.23
N VAL A 16 -13.77 -30.87 14.85
CA VAL A 16 -12.64 -30.14 15.42
C VAL A 16 -11.89 -29.51 14.23
N SER A 17 -12.10 -28.21 14.02
CA SER A 17 -11.36 -27.45 13.02
C SER A 17 -9.97 -27.14 13.58
N ALA A 18 -9.02 -28.06 13.35
CA ALA A 18 -7.60 -27.77 13.48
C ALA A 18 -7.20 -26.86 12.30
N CYS A 19 -7.05 -25.55 12.56
CA CYS A 19 -6.47 -24.62 11.59
C CYS A 19 -4.96 -24.88 11.48
N SER A 20 -4.59 -25.86 10.66
CA SER A 20 -3.22 -26.05 10.18
C SER A 20 -3.24 -26.01 8.65
N SER A 21 -3.29 -24.81 8.07
CA SER A 21 -2.91 -24.64 6.67
C SER A 21 -1.40 -24.46 6.59
N LEU A 22 -0.65 -25.56 6.56
CA LEU A 22 0.65 -25.60 5.89
C LEU A 22 0.36 -25.60 4.39
N GLN A 23 0.34 -24.40 3.83
CA GLN A 23 0.13 -24.20 2.40
C GLN A 23 1.50 -24.14 1.73
N THR A 24 2.03 -25.31 1.41
CA THR A 24 3.21 -25.46 0.54
C THR A 24 2.78 -25.26 -0.90
N ASN A 25 2.46 -24.02 -1.27
CA ASN A 25 2.48 -23.59 -2.65
C ASN A 25 3.87 -23.04 -2.92
N ALA A 26 4.79 -23.94 -3.28
CA ALA A 26 5.99 -23.58 -4.01
C ALA A 26 5.60 -23.20 -5.46
N THR A 27 4.80 -22.15 -5.61
CA THR A 27 4.96 -21.27 -6.76
C THR A 27 6.22 -20.47 -6.49
N THR A 28 7.33 -20.97 -6.99
CA THR A 28 8.41 -20.13 -7.49
C THR A 28 7.80 -19.25 -8.59
N GLN A 29 7.01 -18.25 -8.21
CA GLN A 29 7.01 -17.01 -8.96
C GLN A 29 8.33 -16.37 -8.57
N ASP A 30 9.34 -16.78 -9.31
CA ASP A 30 10.47 -15.94 -9.65
C ASP A 30 9.89 -14.67 -10.30
N GLN A 31 9.32 -13.79 -9.48
CA GLN A 31 9.32 -12.39 -9.80
C GLN A 31 10.76 -11.94 -9.59
N THR A 32 11.61 -12.24 -10.57
CA THR A 32 12.38 -11.17 -11.18
C THR A 32 11.40 -10.11 -11.68
N ALA A 33 10.68 -9.43 -10.77
CA ALA A 33 10.45 -8.01 -10.93
C ALA A 33 11.87 -7.50 -11.01
N GLN A 34 12.35 -7.32 -12.25
CA GLN A 34 13.64 -6.70 -12.48
C GLN A 34 13.66 -5.52 -11.53
N ASN A 35 14.61 -5.54 -10.60
CA ASN A 35 14.86 -4.42 -9.72
C ASN A 35 15.43 -3.33 -10.61
N THR A 36 14.61 -2.80 -11.52
CA THR A 36 14.77 -1.48 -12.09
C THR A 36 14.59 -0.59 -10.88
N GLN A 37 15.70 -0.36 -10.19
CA GLN A 37 15.78 0.50 -9.02
C GLN A 37 15.32 1.88 -9.49
N THR A 38 14.02 2.16 -9.35
CA THR A 38 13.44 3.38 -9.90
C THR A 38 13.87 4.51 -9.00
N THR A 39 14.80 5.32 -9.49
CA THR A 39 15.29 6.49 -8.79
C THR A 39 14.24 7.60 -8.85
N CYS A 40 13.95 8.21 -7.70
CA CYS A 40 13.10 9.38 -7.63
C CYS A 40 13.77 10.56 -8.36
N ILE A 41 13.01 11.27 -9.20
CA ILE A 41 13.51 12.42 -9.97
C ILE A 41 13.15 13.70 -9.23
N ALA A 42 14.17 14.39 -8.69
CA ALA A 42 14.01 15.55 -7.82
C ALA A 42 13.21 16.68 -8.47
N GLU A 43 13.46 16.98 -9.74
CA GLU A 43 12.77 18.03 -10.50
C GLU A 43 11.28 17.73 -10.67
N ARG A 44 10.88 16.45 -10.71
CA ARG A 44 9.46 16.06 -10.79
C ARG A 44 8.80 16.04 -9.42
N ALA A 45 9.56 15.72 -8.36
CA ALA A 45 9.07 15.83 -7.00
C ALA A 45 8.73 17.29 -6.64
N THR A 46 9.59 18.25 -6.96
CA THR A 46 9.35 19.67 -6.65
C THR A 46 8.13 20.24 -7.38
N GLN A 47 7.79 19.73 -8.57
CA GLN A 47 6.57 20.10 -9.30
C GLN A 47 5.27 19.74 -8.55
N LEU A 48 5.32 18.85 -7.56
CA LEU A 48 4.15 18.50 -6.74
C LEU A 48 3.75 19.62 -5.75
N ILE A 49 4.67 20.54 -5.44
CA ILE A 49 4.42 21.61 -4.46
C ILE A 49 3.28 22.52 -4.97
N GLY A 50 2.30 22.79 -4.11
CA GLY A 50 1.10 23.57 -4.42
C GLY A 50 -0.04 22.75 -5.04
N GLN A 51 0.20 21.50 -5.44
CA GLN A 51 -0.86 20.60 -5.91
C GLN A 51 -1.71 20.10 -4.73
N ASN A 52 -2.93 19.70 -5.03
CA ASN A 52 -3.76 18.97 -4.05
C ASN A 52 -3.11 17.63 -3.72
N ASP A 53 -3.33 17.13 -2.51
CA ASP A 53 -2.99 15.77 -2.15
C ASP A 53 -3.62 14.79 -3.14
N MET A 54 -2.88 13.72 -3.44
CA MET A 54 -3.25 12.73 -4.44
C MET A 54 -2.82 11.34 -3.98
N SER A 55 -3.22 10.31 -4.72
CA SER A 55 -2.87 8.93 -4.36
C SER A 55 -1.36 8.69 -4.46
N GLU A 56 -0.84 7.80 -3.63
CA GLU A 56 0.58 7.42 -3.70
C GLU A 56 0.94 6.84 -5.07
N ALA A 57 0.05 6.07 -5.69
CA ALA A 57 0.25 5.57 -7.05
C ALA A 57 0.49 6.70 -8.06
N LYS A 58 -0.25 7.81 -7.93
CA LYS A 58 -0.06 8.98 -8.79
C LYS A 58 1.27 9.69 -8.49
N ILE A 59 1.63 9.83 -7.22
CA ILE A 59 2.92 10.41 -6.80
C ILE A 59 4.08 9.59 -7.36
N LYS A 60 4.04 8.26 -7.22
CA LYS A 60 5.05 7.34 -7.77
C LYS A 60 5.17 7.51 -9.28
N GLN A 61 4.05 7.51 -10.00
CA GLN A 61 4.03 7.70 -11.45
C GLN A 61 4.67 9.04 -11.88
N LEU A 62 4.34 10.13 -11.18
CA LEU A 62 4.85 11.47 -11.53
C LEU A 62 6.34 11.62 -11.19
N THR A 63 6.82 11.00 -10.12
CA THR A 63 8.18 11.21 -9.59
C THR A 63 9.17 10.11 -9.94
N GLN A 64 8.70 8.98 -10.51
CA GLN A 64 9.48 7.76 -10.72
C GLN A 64 9.98 7.11 -9.41
N ALA A 65 9.51 7.56 -8.24
CA ALA A 65 9.79 6.91 -6.97
C ALA A 65 9.05 5.56 -6.87
N SER A 66 9.66 4.58 -6.20
CA SER A 66 8.97 3.33 -5.82
C SER A 66 8.33 3.40 -4.44
N ILE A 67 8.81 4.31 -3.58
CA ILE A 67 8.34 4.51 -2.21
C ILE A 67 7.84 5.95 -2.03
N VAL A 68 6.69 6.10 -1.39
CA VAL A 68 6.15 7.41 -1.00
C VAL A 68 6.10 7.44 0.52
N ARG A 69 6.59 8.52 1.11
CA ARG A 69 6.42 8.82 2.53
C ARG A 69 5.64 10.11 2.67
N LYS A 70 4.39 10.03 3.13
CA LYS A 70 3.59 11.21 3.46
C LYS A 70 3.85 11.64 4.90
N VAL A 71 4.02 12.94 5.11
CA VAL A 71 4.22 13.53 6.44
C VAL A 71 3.35 14.78 6.60
N ALA A 72 3.03 15.13 7.83
CA ALA A 72 2.47 16.43 8.18
C ALA A 72 3.59 17.47 8.39
N PRO A 73 3.29 18.78 8.27
CA PRO A 73 4.22 19.83 8.68
C PRO A 73 4.69 19.63 10.13
N ASN A 74 6.00 19.82 10.37
CA ASN A 74 6.65 19.65 11.68
C ASN A 74 6.62 18.21 12.26
N GLN A 75 6.21 17.21 11.47
CA GLN A 75 6.30 15.83 11.89
C GLN A 75 7.76 15.38 11.93
N GLY A 76 8.23 14.96 13.10
CA GLY A 76 9.55 14.37 13.27
C GLY A 76 9.68 13.08 12.46
N VAL A 77 10.80 12.93 11.73
CA VAL A 77 11.13 11.76 10.92
C VAL A 77 12.60 11.45 11.04
N THR A 78 12.97 10.18 10.84
CA THR A 78 14.37 9.76 10.75
C THR A 78 14.98 10.23 9.43
N MET A 79 16.28 10.52 9.45
CA MET A 79 17.05 10.94 8.27
C MET A 79 17.71 9.74 7.57
N ASP A 80 16.98 8.63 7.40
CA ASP A 80 17.45 7.51 6.59
C ASP A 80 17.38 7.89 5.11
N TYR A 81 18.45 7.78 4.34
CA TYR A 81 18.44 8.16 2.92
C TYR A 81 18.08 6.96 2.02
N ARG A 82 17.09 7.14 1.15
CA ARG A 82 16.63 6.15 0.16
C ARG A 82 16.41 6.81 -1.19
N ILE A 83 17.25 6.46 -2.16
CA ILE A 83 17.26 7.04 -3.52
C ILE A 83 15.94 6.80 -4.28
N GLU A 84 15.23 5.73 -3.94
CA GLU A 84 13.98 5.32 -4.55
C GLU A 84 12.73 5.95 -3.90
N ARG A 85 12.91 6.77 -2.85
CA ARG A 85 11.82 7.36 -2.08
C ARG A 85 11.58 8.82 -2.44
N VAL A 86 10.31 9.21 -2.48
CA VAL A 86 9.87 10.60 -2.35
C VAL A 86 9.17 10.79 -1.01
N THR A 87 9.53 11.86 -0.31
CA THR A 87 8.83 12.34 0.88
C THR A 87 8.00 13.55 0.50
N VAL A 88 6.69 13.54 0.79
CA VAL A 88 5.78 14.66 0.54
C VAL A 88 5.17 15.15 1.86
N THR A 89 5.24 16.45 2.09
CA THR A 89 4.59 17.10 3.24
C THR A 89 3.23 17.60 2.80
N VAL A 90 2.17 17.12 3.44
CA VAL A 90 0.78 17.49 3.14
C VAL A 90 0.21 18.31 4.28
N ASP A 91 -0.22 19.52 3.99
CA ASP A 91 -0.93 20.36 4.95
C ASP A 91 -2.34 19.77 5.22
N PRO A 92 -2.70 19.47 6.47
CA PRO A 92 -3.96 18.81 6.78
C PRO A 92 -5.18 19.71 6.63
N ALA A 93 -5.02 21.04 6.70
CA ALA A 93 -6.10 22.02 6.58
C ALA A 93 -6.43 22.33 5.12
N THR A 94 -5.40 22.59 4.30
CA THR A 94 -5.57 22.96 2.89
C THR A 94 -5.57 21.76 1.95
N LYS A 95 -5.13 20.58 2.43
CA LYS A 95 -4.87 19.38 1.61
C LYS A 95 -3.91 19.65 0.45
N LYS A 96 -2.99 20.59 0.63
CA LYS A 96 -1.95 20.91 -0.36
C LYS A 96 -0.63 20.25 0.01
N ILE A 97 0.12 19.85 -1.02
CA ILE A 97 1.51 19.46 -0.86
C ILE A 97 2.33 20.74 -0.66
N THR A 98 2.97 20.89 0.49
CA THR A 98 3.79 22.07 0.84
C THR A 98 5.28 21.84 0.60
N GLN A 99 5.73 20.58 0.62
CA GLN A 99 7.10 20.18 0.31
C GLN A 99 7.11 18.82 -0.36
N ALA A 100 8.09 18.57 -1.23
CA ALA A 100 8.32 17.28 -1.85
C ALA A 100 9.81 17.10 -2.18
N THR A 101 10.44 16.06 -1.64
CA THR A 101 11.89 15.81 -1.79
C THR A 101 12.17 14.33 -2.01
N CYS A 102 13.08 14.02 -2.92
CA CYS A 102 13.62 12.68 -3.05
C CYS A 102 14.64 12.41 -1.93
N GLY A 103 14.68 11.17 -1.44
CA GLY A 103 15.59 10.75 -0.37
C GLY A 103 14.91 10.20 0.86
#